data_AF-A0A7W5H817-F1
#
_entry.id   AF-A0A7W5H817-F1
#
_cell.length_a   1.000
_cell.length_b   1.000
_cell.length_c   1.000
_cell.angle_alpha   90.00
_cell.angle_beta   90.00
_cell.angle_gamma   90.00
#
_symmetry.space_group_name_H-M   'P 1'
#
loop_
_entity.id
_entity.type
_entity.pdbx_description
1 polymer ?
#
loop_
_entity_poly.entity_id
_entity_poly.type
_entity_poly.pdbx_seq_one_letter_code
_entity_poly.pdbx_strand_id
1 'polypeptide(L)'
;MIRTRTERVRQRKHRHQVMLRLLMLAVVPPLLSGVLFWAMTQVKGDVESSVATPVEPSAVSQSRRERVAHDARPDSRGSASQVTTPDAKPFVREVRESGLTVVDLSSSGSRGDVVEPAVLTTRREESTREQTLVGVFESPMPLHGHNRVDDAVFEKLFKLGIQPAGLCSDEVFLRRVYIDVTGTLPRAHEAKAFLRDNDERKRAKLIDELLQRDEYADYWAMKWCDVLRVKAEFPINLWPNAAQAYHRWIRTAIRDNMPYDQFVREMLTSSGSNFRTPQVNFYRAMQSKEPEAIAKTVALTFMASRAEKWPPEKLAGMSQFFASVGFKPTGEWKEEIIYFDRRQGDSGNGPRKGMLPTGRVLEIPPNTDPRFVFTDWLVNENNPWFARAIANRTWFWLFGRGIVNPPDDVRADNPATNQELLNSLADELVSSGYDMKGLLRLILRSSAYQLSCVDPSGDEHAASYFASYMPRRHDAEVLIDAICQITGTTETYMSIIPEPFTFLPDRQRAISIPDGSITSSFLEIFGRPPRDTGMHSERNNQLTAGQSLHLLNSNHIRDKLKKGRGLANITKRSINTTQKAEQIYLTILSRYPTEDEMLIANTWCQDVEGTRELAWALINTDEFLFQH
;
A
#
# COMPACT_ATOMS: atom_id res chain seq x y z
N MET A 1 -45.00 0.71 -32.27
CA MET A 1 -43.81 -0.09 -31.88
C MET A 1 -42.46 0.51 -32.30
N ILE A 2 -42.38 1.42 -33.28
CA ILE A 2 -41.08 1.99 -33.71
C ILE A 2 -40.65 3.20 -32.86
N ARG A 3 -41.58 4.05 -32.39
CA ARG A 3 -41.30 5.21 -31.50
C ARG A 3 -40.62 4.82 -30.17
N THR A 4 -41.01 3.69 -29.58
CA THR A 4 -40.48 3.21 -28.29
C THR A 4 -39.05 2.66 -28.39
N ARG A 5 -38.58 2.27 -29.58
CA ARG A 5 -37.21 1.76 -29.78
C ARG A 5 -36.21 2.90 -29.94
N THR A 6 -36.59 3.98 -30.61
CA THR A 6 -35.79 5.19 -30.79
C THR A 6 -35.63 5.98 -29.48
N GLU A 7 -36.69 6.07 -28.66
CA GLU A 7 -36.60 6.65 -27.31
C GLU A 7 -35.68 5.87 -26.38
N ARG A 8 -35.73 4.53 -26.40
CA ARG A 8 -34.81 3.70 -25.62
C ARG A 8 -33.36 3.88 -26.04
N VAL A 9 -33.09 4.03 -27.34
CA VAL A 9 -31.73 4.27 -27.85
C VAL A 9 -31.24 5.69 -27.51
N ARG A 10 -32.14 6.69 -27.54
CA ARG A 10 -31.82 8.08 -27.17
C ARG A 10 -31.59 8.23 -25.67
N GLN A 11 -32.40 7.57 -24.84
CA GLN A 11 -32.16 7.44 -23.41
C GLN A 11 -30.85 6.70 -23.11
N ARG A 12 -30.53 5.63 -23.85
CA ARG A 12 -29.23 4.93 -23.71
C ARG A 12 -28.04 5.81 -24.04
N LYS A 13 -28.10 6.59 -25.13
CA LYS A 13 -27.05 7.54 -25.51
C LYS A 13 -26.91 8.69 -24.50
N HIS A 14 -28.02 9.22 -24.01
CA HIS A 14 -28.01 10.27 -22.99
C HIS A 14 -27.44 9.75 -21.65
N ARG A 15 -27.86 8.55 -21.23
CA ARG A 15 -27.30 7.81 -20.09
C ARG A 15 -25.79 7.58 -20.26
N HIS A 16 -25.31 7.18 -21.44
CA HIS A 16 -23.88 7.03 -21.72
C HIS A 16 -23.10 8.35 -21.65
N GLN A 17 -23.65 9.45 -22.18
CA GLN A 17 -23.01 10.77 -22.10
C GLN A 17 -22.96 11.32 -20.66
N VAL A 18 -23.99 11.06 -19.85
CA VAL A 18 -23.99 11.44 -18.42
C VAL A 18 -23.01 10.58 -17.62
N MET A 19 -22.87 9.29 -17.96
CA MET A 19 -21.87 8.39 -17.35
C MET A 19 -20.44 8.81 -17.69
N LEU A 20 -20.19 9.23 -18.93
CA LEU A 20 -18.92 9.85 -19.34
C LEU A 20 -18.64 11.16 -18.59
N ARG A 21 -19.67 11.96 -18.30
CA ARG A 21 -19.51 13.15 -17.45
C ARG A 21 -19.22 12.81 -15.99
N LEU A 22 -19.79 11.73 -15.44
CA LEU A 22 -19.47 11.23 -14.10
C LEU A 22 -18.00 10.76 -14.01
N LEU A 23 -17.53 10.04 -15.02
CA LEU A 23 -16.12 9.64 -15.13
C LEU A 23 -15.18 10.82 -15.34
N MET A 24 -15.62 11.88 -16.06
CA MET A 24 -14.83 13.09 -16.28
C MET A 24 -14.82 14.04 -15.07
N LEU A 25 -15.92 14.13 -14.31
CA LEU A 25 -16.02 14.97 -13.10
C LEU A 25 -15.32 14.33 -11.89
N ALA A 26 -15.07 13.02 -11.93
CA ALA A 26 -14.30 12.29 -10.93
C ALA A 26 -12.77 12.34 -11.15
N VAL A 27 -12.29 13.08 -12.15
CA VAL A 27 -10.85 13.36 -12.37
C VAL A 27 -10.52 14.71 -11.74
N VAL A 28 -9.73 14.72 -10.67
CA VAL A 28 -9.31 15.92 -9.89
C VAL A 28 -8.07 16.60 -10.54
N PRO A 29 -7.44 17.66 -9.95
CA PRO A 29 -7.08 18.96 -10.54
C PRO A 29 -5.97 18.92 -11.64
N PRO A 30 -5.66 20.05 -12.31
CA PRO A 30 -4.94 20.05 -13.58
C PRO A 30 -3.43 19.85 -13.41
N LEU A 31 -2.98 18.62 -13.18
CA LEU A 31 -1.54 18.26 -13.22
C LEU A 31 -1.22 17.04 -14.10
N LEU A 32 -2.20 16.42 -14.76
CA LEU A 32 -1.98 15.20 -15.56
C LEU A 32 -2.39 15.31 -17.04
N SER A 33 -2.72 16.50 -17.54
CA SER A 33 -3.12 16.70 -18.95
C SER A 33 -1.95 16.64 -19.95
N GLY A 34 -0.70 16.85 -19.51
CA GLY A 34 0.46 16.91 -20.41
C GLY A 34 0.95 15.55 -20.92
N VAL A 35 0.87 14.49 -20.11
CA VAL A 35 1.49 13.18 -20.43
C VAL A 35 0.60 12.35 -21.38
N LEU A 36 -0.72 12.47 -21.26
CA LEU A 36 -1.68 11.77 -22.12
C LEU A 36 -1.75 12.33 -23.54
N PHE A 37 -1.51 13.64 -23.72
CA PHE A 37 -1.51 14.27 -25.06
C PHE A 37 -0.27 13.87 -25.88
N TRP A 38 0.88 13.66 -25.22
CA TRP A 38 2.12 13.19 -25.85
C TRP A 38 2.07 11.69 -26.24
N ALA A 39 1.46 10.85 -25.40
CA ALA A 39 1.29 9.42 -25.71
C ALA A 39 0.29 9.17 -26.86
N MET A 40 -0.79 9.97 -26.95
CA MET A 40 -1.77 9.84 -28.04
C MET A 40 -1.25 10.33 -29.40
N THR A 41 -0.22 11.19 -29.44
CA THR A 41 0.37 11.69 -30.68
C THR A 41 1.41 10.73 -31.28
N GLN A 42 2.09 9.94 -30.45
CA GLN A 42 3.01 8.88 -30.91
C GLN A 42 2.26 7.67 -31.53
N VAL A 43 1.14 7.24 -30.95
CA VAL A 43 0.38 6.06 -31.44
C VAL A 43 -0.31 6.31 -32.80
N LYS A 44 -0.49 7.57 -33.20
CA LYS A 44 -1.05 7.93 -34.51
C LYS A 44 -0.03 7.91 -35.65
N GLY A 45 1.28 7.91 -35.35
CA GLY A 45 2.35 7.88 -36.36
C GLY A 45 2.64 6.49 -36.92
N ASP A 46 2.42 5.44 -36.13
CA ASP A 46 2.87 4.07 -36.48
C ASP A 46 1.81 3.21 -37.19
N VAL A 47 0.61 3.74 -37.44
CA VAL A 47 -0.51 2.98 -38.05
C VAL A 47 -0.64 3.21 -39.57
N GLU A 48 0.10 4.15 -40.16
CA GLU A 48 0.00 4.46 -41.60
C GLU A 48 1.06 3.78 -42.50
N SER A 49 1.93 2.90 -41.97
CA SER A 49 2.94 2.22 -42.78
C SER A 49 3.01 0.70 -42.57
N SER A 50 1.98 -0.04 -42.99
CA SER A 50 2.17 -1.36 -43.60
C SER A 50 0.87 -1.94 -44.16
N VAL A 51 0.76 -1.98 -45.49
CA VAL A 51 -0.20 -2.84 -46.20
C VAL A 51 0.60 -3.71 -47.16
N ALA A 52 0.65 -5.03 -46.89
CA ALA A 52 0.92 -6.06 -47.90
C ALA A 52 0.33 -7.41 -47.45
N THR A 53 -0.32 -8.07 -48.39
CA THR A 53 -1.22 -9.24 -48.31
C THR A 53 -0.53 -10.61 -48.12
N PRO A 54 -1.30 -11.68 -47.80
CA PRO A 54 -0.77 -12.93 -47.24
C PRO A 54 -0.63 -14.09 -48.25
N VAL A 55 0.25 -15.06 -47.93
CA VAL A 55 0.31 -16.40 -48.54
C VAL A 55 0.57 -17.44 -47.43
N GLU A 56 -0.38 -18.35 -47.24
CA GLU A 56 -0.27 -19.66 -46.56
C GLU A 56 0.47 -20.69 -47.48
N PRO A 57 0.85 -21.94 -47.08
CA PRO A 57 0.46 -22.73 -45.90
C PRO A 57 1.56 -23.63 -45.24
N SER A 58 1.13 -24.34 -44.18
CA SER A 58 1.38 -25.77 -43.86
C SER A 58 2.73 -26.31 -43.32
N ALA A 59 2.60 -26.90 -42.11
CA ALA A 59 2.85 -28.30 -41.76
C ALA A 59 4.28 -28.86 -41.43
N VAL A 60 4.37 -29.40 -40.20
CA VAL A 60 4.86 -30.75 -39.84
C VAL A 60 6.38 -30.97 -39.64
N SER A 61 6.73 -31.01 -38.34
CA SER A 61 7.42 -32.11 -37.62
C SER A 61 8.96 -32.30 -37.62
N GLN A 62 9.38 -32.76 -36.43
CA GLN A 62 10.48 -33.68 -36.11
C GLN A 62 11.92 -33.15 -35.96
N SER A 63 12.33 -33.10 -34.69
CA SER A 63 13.52 -33.74 -34.07
C SER A 63 14.77 -34.00 -34.94
N ARG A 64 15.95 -33.61 -34.42
CA ARG A 64 16.94 -34.50 -33.76
C ARG A 64 18.38 -33.91 -33.84
N ARG A 65 19.04 -33.91 -32.67
CA ARG A 65 20.47 -33.99 -32.31
C ARG A 65 21.58 -33.75 -33.37
N GLU A 66 22.61 -32.98 -32.96
CA GLU A 66 24.05 -33.33 -32.79
C GLU A 66 24.90 -32.03 -32.89
N ARG A 67 25.53 -31.53 -31.81
CA ARG A 67 26.90 -31.81 -31.29
C ARG A 67 28.04 -31.65 -32.32
N VAL A 68 28.89 -30.63 -32.13
CA VAL A 68 30.39 -30.52 -32.26
C VAL A 68 30.69 -29.03 -31.91
N ALA A 69 31.37 -28.59 -30.84
CA ALA A 69 32.70 -28.81 -30.23
C ALA A 69 33.87 -28.06 -30.92
N HIS A 70 34.69 -27.40 -30.08
CA HIS A 70 36.04 -26.80 -30.29
C HIS A 70 36.11 -25.40 -30.93
N ASP A 71 36.98 -24.47 -30.50
CA ASP A 71 37.89 -24.31 -29.35
C ASP A 71 38.53 -22.90 -29.46
N ALA A 72 39.24 -22.50 -28.41
CA ALA A 72 40.41 -21.60 -28.41
C ALA A 72 40.26 -20.07 -28.65
N ARG A 73 40.38 -19.32 -27.53
CA ARG A 73 41.21 -18.10 -27.39
C ARG A 73 42.72 -18.48 -27.41
N PRO A 74 43.73 -17.60 -27.23
CA PRO A 74 43.79 -16.12 -27.11
C PRO A 74 44.88 -15.47 -28.02
N ASP A 75 45.00 -14.15 -28.08
CA ASP A 75 46.21 -13.45 -27.60
C ASP A 75 46.16 -11.91 -27.69
N SER A 76 47.10 -11.33 -26.94
CA SER A 76 47.22 -9.97 -26.41
C SER A 76 48.04 -8.97 -27.26
N ARG A 77 48.05 -7.71 -26.76
CA ARG A 77 48.92 -6.52 -27.07
C ARG A 77 48.42 -5.62 -28.23
N GLY A 78 48.41 -4.30 -28.15
CA GLY A 78 48.87 -3.32 -27.15
C GLY A 78 48.90 -1.91 -27.79
N SER A 79 49.06 -0.90 -26.94
CA SER A 79 49.50 0.50 -27.21
C SER A 79 48.53 1.55 -27.79
N ALA A 80 48.63 2.71 -27.14
CA ALA A 80 47.88 3.94 -27.30
C ALA A 80 48.41 4.85 -28.43
N SER A 81 47.58 5.81 -28.87
CA SER A 81 47.99 7.17 -29.22
C SER A 81 46.79 8.12 -29.26
N GLN A 82 47.03 9.33 -28.74
CA GLN A 82 46.13 10.48 -28.61
C GLN A 82 45.88 11.16 -29.96
N VAL A 83 44.68 11.71 -30.15
CA VAL A 83 44.44 12.90 -30.99
C VAL A 83 43.44 13.82 -30.29
N THR A 84 43.79 15.10 -30.29
CA THR A 84 43.20 16.27 -29.60
C THR A 84 42.13 17.00 -30.42
N THR A 85 41.45 17.94 -29.73
CA THR A 85 40.73 19.19 -30.18
C THR A 85 39.17 19.15 -30.07
N PRO A 86 38.47 20.31 -29.99
CA PRO A 86 38.18 21.04 -28.73
C PRO A 86 36.69 21.52 -28.57
N ASP A 87 36.40 22.08 -27.39
CA ASP A 87 35.33 23.01 -26.96
C ASP A 87 34.06 23.27 -27.81
N ALA A 88 32.88 23.09 -27.19
CA ALA A 88 31.69 23.95 -27.42
C ALA A 88 30.71 23.92 -26.23
N LYS A 89 30.37 25.10 -25.72
CA LYS A 89 29.35 25.41 -24.70
C LYS A 89 27.91 25.42 -25.28
N PRO A 90 26.85 25.34 -24.44
CA PRO A 90 25.50 25.03 -24.88
C PRO A 90 24.71 26.27 -25.34
N PHE A 91 23.82 26.08 -26.32
CA PHE A 91 22.93 27.11 -26.86
C PHE A 91 21.50 26.87 -26.35
N VAL A 92 20.98 27.84 -25.60
CA VAL A 92 19.57 28.00 -25.20
C VAL A 92 18.84 28.67 -26.36
N ARG A 93 17.67 28.16 -26.75
CA ARG A 93 16.78 28.84 -27.71
C ARG A 93 15.37 28.95 -27.15
N GLU A 94 15.08 30.13 -26.63
CA GLU A 94 13.75 30.67 -26.39
C GLU A 94 13.16 31.09 -27.75
N VAL A 95 11.93 30.68 -28.07
CA VAL A 95 11.08 31.34 -29.07
C VAL A 95 9.65 31.36 -28.55
N ARG A 96 9.18 32.58 -28.25
CA ARG A 96 7.77 32.96 -28.08
C ARG A 96 7.10 33.07 -29.45
N GLU A 97 5.82 32.72 -29.52
CA GLU A 97 4.75 33.27 -30.39
C GLU A 97 3.52 32.36 -30.21
N SER A 98 2.25 32.78 -30.15
CA SER A 98 1.61 34.08 -30.35
C SER A 98 0.18 33.97 -29.77
N GLY A 99 -0.29 35.04 -29.11
CA GLY A 99 -1.69 35.20 -28.69
C GLY A 99 -2.49 35.87 -29.79
N LEU A 100 -3.70 35.36 -30.05
CA LEU A 100 -4.70 35.99 -30.92
C LEU A 100 -5.79 36.60 -30.04
N THR A 101 -5.75 37.93 -29.90
CA THR A 101 -6.86 38.76 -29.42
C THR A 101 -7.39 39.56 -30.60
N VAL A 102 -8.67 39.39 -30.89
CA VAL A 102 -9.44 40.16 -31.88
C VAL A 102 -9.64 41.57 -31.33
N VAL A 103 -9.16 42.58 -32.06
CA VAL A 103 -9.40 44.00 -31.79
C VAL A 103 -10.42 44.52 -32.79
N ASP A 104 -11.50 45.09 -32.28
CA ASP A 104 -12.48 45.86 -33.05
C ASP A 104 -12.02 47.33 -33.12
N LEU A 105 -12.06 47.93 -34.30
CA LEU A 105 -11.56 49.27 -34.61
C LEU A 105 -12.71 50.14 -35.12
N SER A 106 -13.08 51.17 -34.36
CA SER A 106 -13.75 52.34 -34.93
C SER A 106 -13.44 53.65 -34.17
N SER A 107 -12.71 54.51 -34.88
CA SER A 107 -12.85 55.98 -34.99
C SER A 107 -12.63 56.94 -33.81
N SER A 108 -11.49 57.65 -33.90
CA SER A 108 -11.33 59.13 -33.96
C SER A 108 -11.76 59.99 -32.75
N GLY A 109 -11.02 60.97 -32.22
CA GLY A 109 -9.72 61.58 -32.52
C GLY A 109 -9.53 62.85 -31.65
N SER A 110 -8.30 63.36 -31.63
CA SER A 110 -7.84 64.71 -31.20
C SER A 110 -7.40 64.99 -29.73
N ARG A 111 -6.10 65.34 -29.66
CA ARG A 111 -5.37 66.36 -28.87
C ARG A 111 -5.51 66.45 -27.33
N GLY A 112 -4.37 66.18 -26.68
CA GLY A 112 -3.65 67.13 -25.80
C GLY A 112 -4.18 67.31 -24.38
N ASP A 113 -3.52 66.70 -23.40
CA ASP A 113 -2.77 67.40 -22.34
C ASP A 113 -2.40 66.44 -21.20
N VAL A 114 -1.18 66.58 -20.70
CA VAL A 114 -0.61 65.84 -19.58
C VAL A 114 -1.18 66.42 -18.29
N VAL A 115 -1.95 65.62 -17.55
CA VAL A 115 -2.31 65.87 -16.15
C VAL A 115 -2.36 64.53 -15.42
N GLU A 116 -1.42 64.29 -14.51
CA GLU A 116 -1.58 63.27 -13.46
C GLU A 116 -2.71 63.71 -12.52
N PRO A 117 -3.65 62.82 -12.16
CA PRO A 117 -4.45 63.03 -10.97
C PRO A 117 -4.16 61.98 -9.90
N ALA A 118 -3.90 62.52 -8.70
CA ALA A 118 -3.86 61.84 -7.43
C ALA A 118 -4.99 60.80 -7.28
N VAL A 119 -4.59 59.58 -6.93
CA VAL A 119 -5.53 58.50 -6.56
C VAL A 119 -6.06 58.79 -5.16
N LEU A 120 -7.26 59.37 -5.12
CA LEU A 120 -8.13 59.43 -3.97
C LEU A 120 -8.51 58.00 -3.54
N THR A 121 -8.12 57.68 -2.31
CA THR A 121 -8.45 56.47 -1.57
C THR A 121 -9.95 56.38 -1.33
N THR A 122 -10.66 55.62 -2.17
CA THR A 122 -11.92 55.00 -1.78
C THR A 122 -11.62 53.58 -1.29
N ARG A 123 -11.49 53.49 0.04
CA ARG A 123 -11.54 52.27 0.82
C ARG A 123 -12.92 51.64 0.58
N ARG A 124 -13.05 50.85 -0.49
CA ARG A 124 -14.19 49.99 -0.70
C ARG A 124 -13.92 48.74 0.11
N GLU A 125 -14.73 48.55 1.13
CA GLU A 125 -14.80 47.35 1.95
C GLU A 125 -15.15 46.16 1.04
N GLU A 126 -14.15 45.57 0.39
CA GLU A 126 -14.21 44.21 -0.12
C GLU A 126 -13.86 43.25 1.03
N SER A 127 -14.60 43.37 2.13
CA SER A 127 -14.69 42.34 3.17
C SER A 127 -16.01 41.60 2.99
N THR A 128 -16.14 40.87 1.89
CA THR A 128 -17.28 39.96 1.70
C THR A 128 -16.81 38.67 1.06
N ARG A 129 -16.50 37.70 1.94
CA ARG A 129 -16.67 36.26 1.72
C ARG A 129 -16.05 35.69 0.45
N GLU A 130 -14.72 35.56 0.43
CA GLU A 130 -14.14 34.32 -0.11
C GLU A 130 -14.47 33.21 0.89
N GLN A 131 -15.65 32.61 0.76
CA GLN A 131 -15.84 31.25 1.24
C GLN A 131 -15.00 30.38 0.32
N THR A 132 -13.80 29.99 0.78
CA THR A 132 -13.09 28.85 0.21
C THR A 132 -14.10 27.71 0.15
N LEU A 133 -14.48 27.30 -1.07
CA LEU A 133 -15.28 26.11 -1.30
C LEU A 133 -14.44 24.93 -0.85
N VAL A 134 -14.55 24.57 0.44
CA VAL A 134 -13.83 23.43 1.01
C VAL A 134 -14.32 22.19 0.27
N GLY A 135 -13.39 21.51 -0.42
CA GLY A 135 -13.71 20.32 -1.22
C GLY A 135 -14.14 19.15 -0.34
N VAL A 136 -14.72 18.12 -0.97
CA VAL A 136 -15.19 16.88 -0.29
C VAL A 136 -14.09 16.21 0.54
N PHE A 137 -12.82 16.42 0.17
CA PHE A 137 -11.66 15.81 0.80
C PHE A 137 -11.06 16.64 1.95
N GLU A 138 -11.51 17.87 2.14
CA GLU A 138 -10.90 18.82 3.07
C GLU A 138 -11.87 19.19 4.20
N SER A 139 -11.32 19.55 5.35
CA SER A 139 -12.04 20.09 6.49
C SER A 139 -11.75 21.58 6.63
N PRO A 140 -12.75 22.41 6.98
CA PRO A 140 -12.52 23.82 7.29
C PRO A 140 -11.76 24.03 8.62
N MET A 141 -11.56 22.96 9.40
CA MET A 141 -10.92 23.05 10.70
C MET A 141 -9.43 23.45 10.56
N PRO A 142 -8.94 24.36 11.41
CA PRO A 142 -7.54 24.75 11.40
C PRO A 142 -6.63 23.57 11.78
N LEU A 143 -5.44 23.56 11.18
CA LEU A 143 -4.40 22.61 11.52
C LEU A 143 -3.81 22.95 12.90
N HIS A 144 -3.83 21.99 13.81
CA HIS A 144 -3.20 22.11 15.13
C HIS A 144 -2.30 20.90 15.40
N GLY A 145 -1.11 21.13 15.96
CA GLY A 145 -0.26 20.04 16.45
C GLY A 145 -0.88 19.46 17.72
N HIS A 146 -1.15 18.15 17.73
CA HIS A 146 -1.82 17.49 18.85
C HIS A 146 -0.92 16.55 19.63
N ASN A 147 0.22 16.13 19.05
CA ASN A 147 1.17 15.24 19.70
C ASN A 147 2.59 15.34 19.11
N ARG A 148 3.52 14.56 19.68
CA ARG A 148 4.94 14.54 19.29
C ARG A 148 5.20 14.16 17.82
N VAL A 149 4.28 13.41 17.19
CA VAL A 149 4.38 13.10 15.75
C VAL A 149 4.16 14.36 14.93
N ASP A 150 3.16 15.16 15.31
CA ASP A 150 2.86 16.43 14.65
C ASP A 150 4.00 17.42 14.83
N ASP A 151 4.55 17.54 16.04
CA ASP A 151 5.67 18.42 16.32
C ASP A 151 6.86 18.10 15.39
N ALA A 152 7.25 16.82 15.31
CA ALA A 152 8.37 16.40 14.47
C ALA A 152 8.12 16.58 12.97
N VAL A 153 6.90 16.31 12.48
CA VAL A 153 6.54 16.47 11.06
C VAL A 153 6.49 17.95 10.69
N PHE A 154 5.72 18.75 11.42
CA PHE A 154 5.49 20.15 11.07
C PHE A 154 6.73 21.01 11.30
N GLU A 155 7.52 20.77 12.35
CA GLU A 155 8.80 21.47 12.54
C GLU A 155 9.74 21.24 11.34
N LYS A 156 9.80 20.01 10.83
CA LYS A 156 10.60 19.68 9.64
C LYS A 156 10.08 20.39 8.39
N LEU A 157 8.76 20.41 8.17
CA LEU A 157 8.13 21.09 7.04
C LEU A 157 8.36 22.61 7.09
N PHE A 158 8.18 23.23 8.26
CA PHE A 158 8.43 24.67 8.45
C PHE A 158 9.90 25.04 8.23
N LYS A 159 10.86 24.22 8.71
CA LYS A 159 12.29 24.41 8.42
C LYS A 159 12.63 24.37 6.93
N LEU A 160 11.86 23.60 6.15
CA LEU A 160 12.04 23.47 4.71
C LEU A 160 11.21 24.49 3.89
N GLY A 161 10.40 25.31 4.55
CA GLY A 161 9.48 26.25 3.87
C GLY A 161 8.35 25.55 3.10
N ILE A 162 8.01 24.31 3.46
CA ILE A 162 6.97 23.52 2.81
C ILE A 162 5.66 23.74 3.56
N GLN A 163 4.60 24.12 2.84
CA GLN A 163 3.27 24.26 3.43
C GLN A 163 2.56 22.89 3.50
N PRO A 164 2.10 22.45 4.68
CA PRO A 164 1.27 21.26 4.79
C PRO A 164 -0.13 21.51 4.20
N ALA A 165 -0.77 20.43 3.74
CA ALA A 165 -2.18 20.43 3.36
C ALA A 165 -3.10 20.73 4.56
N GLY A 166 -4.35 21.06 4.29
CA GLY A 166 -5.39 21.14 5.31
C GLY A 166 -5.72 19.78 5.93
N LEU A 167 -6.56 19.77 6.97
CA LEU A 167 -7.10 18.52 7.52
C LEU A 167 -8.08 17.88 6.54
N CYS A 168 -8.19 16.56 6.57
CA CYS A 168 -9.18 15.82 5.81
C CYS A 168 -10.58 15.92 6.44
N SER A 169 -11.61 15.82 5.60
CA SER A 169 -13.01 15.76 6.02
C SER A 169 -13.30 14.50 6.88
N ASP A 170 -14.43 14.49 7.58
CA ASP A 170 -14.82 13.35 8.41
C ASP A 170 -15.12 12.10 7.59
N GLU A 171 -15.64 12.29 6.38
CA GLU A 171 -15.87 11.28 5.36
C GLU A 171 -14.58 10.55 4.99
N VAL A 172 -13.53 11.32 4.67
CA VAL A 172 -12.21 10.81 4.33
C VAL A 172 -11.60 10.10 5.54
N PHE A 173 -11.59 10.75 6.70
CA PHE A 173 -11.03 10.17 7.92
C PHE A 173 -11.68 8.83 8.25
N LEU A 174 -13.02 8.77 8.24
CA LEU A 174 -13.81 7.57 8.52
C LEU A 174 -13.41 6.42 7.58
N ARG A 175 -13.40 6.68 6.27
CA ARG A 175 -13.06 5.64 5.28
C ARG A 175 -11.63 5.18 5.46
N ARG A 176 -10.69 6.12 5.60
CA ARG A 176 -9.25 5.88 5.72
C ARG A 176 -8.94 5.02 6.95
N VAL A 177 -9.47 5.39 8.13
CA VAL A 177 -9.18 4.68 9.38
C VAL A 177 -9.77 3.26 9.41
N TYR A 178 -10.96 3.06 8.84
CA TYR A 178 -11.54 1.72 8.70
C TYR A 178 -10.65 0.83 7.82
N ILE A 179 -10.18 1.36 6.69
CA ILE A 179 -9.35 0.57 5.77
C ILE A 179 -7.97 0.27 6.38
N ASP A 180 -7.34 1.25 7.04
CA ASP A 180 -6.01 1.05 7.65
C ASP A 180 -6.02 0.18 8.90
N VAL A 181 -7.07 0.26 9.70
CA VAL A 181 -7.13 -0.49 10.96
C VAL A 181 -7.71 -1.87 10.74
N THR A 182 -8.78 -2.00 9.95
CA THR A 182 -9.55 -3.24 9.84
C THR A 182 -9.54 -3.86 8.45
N GLY A 183 -9.00 -3.20 7.43
CA GLY A 183 -8.99 -3.72 6.06
C GLY A 183 -10.39 -3.86 5.44
N THR A 184 -11.38 -3.11 5.96
CA THR A 184 -12.79 -3.21 5.55
C THR A 184 -13.42 -1.84 5.40
N LEU A 185 -14.53 -1.73 4.66
CA LEU A 185 -15.32 -0.51 4.61
C LEU A 185 -16.27 -0.40 5.82
N PRO A 186 -16.57 0.81 6.34
CA PRO A 186 -17.65 0.97 7.29
C PRO A 186 -18.98 0.55 6.68
N ARG A 187 -19.90 0.04 7.49
CA ARG A 187 -21.28 -0.16 7.07
C ARG A 187 -21.95 1.21 6.97
N ALA A 188 -22.90 1.34 6.05
CA ALA A 188 -23.62 2.60 5.84
C ALA A 188 -24.29 3.19 7.11
N HIS A 189 -24.72 2.34 8.05
CA HIS A 189 -25.28 2.81 9.31
C HIS A 189 -24.21 3.32 10.29
N GLU A 190 -23.01 2.72 10.30
CA GLU A 190 -21.85 3.19 11.06
C GLU A 190 -21.38 4.54 10.51
N ALA A 191 -21.26 4.65 9.18
CA ALA A 191 -20.91 5.90 8.52
C ALA A 191 -21.91 7.02 8.84
N LYS A 192 -23.21 6.73 8.72
CA LYS A 192 -24.26 7.68 9.06
C LYS A 192 -24.24 8.10 10.53
N ALA A 193 -23.93 7.19 11.45
CA ALA A 193 -23.82 7.51 12.87
C ALA A 193 -22.64 8.44 13.14
N PHE A 194 -21.46 8.12 12.57
CA PHE A 194 -20.25 8.92 12.73
C PHE A 194 -20.36 10.32 12.14
N LEU A 195 -20.93 10.45 10.93
CA LEU A 195 -21.10 11.75 10.26
C LEU A 195 -22.14 12.65 10.95
N ARG A 196 -23.03 12.08 11.77
CA ARG A 196 -24.01 12.84 12.57
C ARG A 196 -23.53 13.16 13.98
N ASP A 197 -22.45 12.53 14.42
CA ASP A 197 -21.87 12.77 15.72
C ASP A 197 -21.10 14.10 15.71
N ASN A 198 -21.42 14.98 16.66
CA ASN A 198 -20.79 16.28 16.84
C ASN A 198 -19.79 16.27 18.01
N ASP A 199 -19.52 15.12 18.62
CA ASP A 199 -18.50 15.00 19.66
C ASP A 199 -17.10 15.25 19.07
N GLU A 200 -16.38 16.21 19.64
CA GLU A 200 -15.01 16.57 19.27
C GLU A 200 -14.04 15.36 19.37
N ARG A 201 -14.35 14.38 20.21
CA ARG A 201 -13.54 13.16 20.41
C ARG A 201 -14.01 11.97 19.56
N LYS A 202 -14.97 12.13 18.65
CA LYS A 202 -15.50 11.02 17.84
C LYS A 202 -14.41 10.27 17.06
N ARG A 203 -13.43 10.99 16.51
CA ARG A 203 -12.28 10.39 15.79
C ARG A 203 -11.45 9.50 16.70
N ALA A 204 -11.12 9.98 17.91
CA ALA A 204 -10.36 9.23 18.89
C ALA A 204 -11.11 8.00 19.42
N LYS A 205 -12.42 8.13 19.68
CA LYS A 205 -13.29 7.02 20.10
C LYS A 205 -13.39 5.94 19.02
N LEU A 206 -13.53 6.35 17.76
CA LEU A 206 -13.58 5.41 16.64
C LEU A 206 -12.28 4.62 16.51
N ILE A 207 -11.11 5.27 16.63
CA ILE A 207 -9.81 4.58 16.62
C ILE A 207 -9.76 3.51 17.73
N ASP A 208 -10.19 3.86 18.95
CA ASP A 208 -10.20 2.92 20.08
C ASP A 208 -11.12 1.73 19.84
N GLU A 209 -12.30 1.95 19.26
CA GLU A 209 -13.24 0.88 18.91
C GLU A 209 -12.66 -0.05 17.84
N LEU A 210 -12.09 0.49 16.76
CA LEU A 210 -11.56 -0.30 15.64
C LEU A 210 -10.38 -1.19 16.05
N LEU A 211 -9.50 -0.71 16.95
CA LEU A 211 -8.36 -1.49 17.46
C LEU A 211 -8.78 -2.69 18.35
N GLN A 212 -10.05 -2.77 18.75
CA GLN A 212 -10.61 -3.90 19.51
C GLN A 212 -11.39 -4.89 18.63
N ARG A 213 -11.60 -4.59 17.34
CA ARG A 213 -12.34 -5.47 16.43
C ARG A 213 -11.51 -6.69 16.03
N ASP A 214 -12.18 -7.81 15.73
CA ASP A 214 -11.52 -9.01 15.22
C ASP A 214 -10.87 -8.77 13.85
N GLU A 215 -11.47 -7.90 13.04
CA GLU A 215 -10.93 -7.45 11.76
C GLU A 215 -9.53 -6.84 11.88
N TYR A 216 -9.24 -6.13 12.98
CA TYR A 216 -7.91 -5.56 13.21
C TYR A 216 -6.87 -6.69 13.28
N ALA A 217 -7.17 -7.75 14.03
CA ALA A 217 -6.28 -8.90 14.13
C ALA A 217 -6.12 -9.63 12.80
N ASP A 218 -7.19 -9.77 12.00
CA ASP A 218 -7.13 -10.37 10.67
C ASP A 218 -6.21 -9.56 9.73
N TYR A 219 -6.47 -8.26 9.60
CA TYR A 219 -5.77 -7.40 8.66
C TYR A 219 -4.29 -7.23 9.01
N TRP A 220 -3.97 -7.03 10.29
CA TRP A 220 -2.59 -6.89 10.73
C TRP A 220 -1.84 -8.23 10.72
N ALA A 221 -2.51 -9.36 10.95
CA ALA A 221 -1.92 -10.68 10.73
C ALA A 221 -1.57 -10.90 9.26
N MET A 222 -2.40 -10.47 8.32
CA MET A 222 -2.10 -10.52 6.89
C MET A 222 -0.79 -9.78 6.56
N LYS A 223 -0.63 -8.54 7.06
CA LYS A 223 0.59 -7.75 6.87
C LYS A 223 1.83 -8.44 7.44
N TRP A 224 1.71 -9.02 8.63
CA TRP A 224 2.80 -9.77 9.25
C TRP A 224 3.11 -11.07 8.51
N CYS A 225 2.11 -11.78 8.02
CA CYS A 225 2.29 -13.00 7.24
C CYS A 225 3.09 -12.77 5.95
N ASP A 226 2.93 -11.60 5.32
CA ASP A 226 3.72 -11.21 4.15
C ASP A 226 5.22 -11.11 4.52
N VAL A 227 5.54 -10.46 5.64
CA VAL A 227 6.94 -10.29 6.11
C VAL A 227 7.52 -11.59 6.69
N LEU A 228 6.69 -12.42 7.32
CA LEU A 228 7.09 -13.65 7.99
C LEU A 228 7.02 -14.90 7.09
N ARG A 229 6.73 -14.71 5.79
CA ARG A 229 6.73 -15.77 4.76
C ARG A 229 5.79 -16.92 5.11
N VAL A 230 4.56 -16.62 5.51
CA VAL A 230 3.56 -17.66 5.84
C VAL A 230 2.98 -18.25 4.55
N LYS A 231 3.64 -19.31 4.07
CA LYS A 231 3.34 -20.00 2.81
C LYS A 231 3.58 -21.50 2.90
N ALA A 232 2.63 -22.32 2.45
CA ALA A 232 2.78 -23.78 2.44
C ALA A 232 3.59 -24.32 1.25
N GLU A 233 3.57 -23.66 0.09
CA GLU A 233 4.29 -24.06 -1.12
C GLU A 233 5.76 -23.63 -1.12
N PHE A 234 6.53 -24.24 -2.03
CA PHE A 234 7.84 -23.77 -2.47
C PHE A 234 7.82 -22.25 -2.78
N PRO A 235 8.90 -21.51 -2.42
CA PRO A 235 10.16 -21.96 -1.85
C PRO A 235 10.16 -22.16 -0.32
N ILE A 236 9.08 -21.77 0.36
CA ILE A 236 9.00 -21.76 1.84
C ILE A 236 8.73 -23.17 2.41
N ASN A 237 7.76 -23.88 1.84
CA ASN A 237 7.45 -25.27 2.21
C ASN A 237 7.06 -25.48 3.70
N LEU A 238 6.26 -24.59 4.30
CA LEU A 238 5.79 -24.80 5.69
C LEU A 238 4.91 -26.03 5.84
N TRP A 239 4.18 -26.39 4.77
CA TRP A 239 3.01 -27.27 4.81
C TRP A 239 1.77 -26.59 5.43
N PRO A 240 0.55 -26.93 4.97
CA PRO A 240 -0.68 -26.24 5.37
C PRO A 240 -0.94 -26.24 6.89
N ASN A 241 -0.66 -27.35 7.58
CA ASN A 241 -0.84 -27.44 9.04
C ASN A 241 0.04 -26.43 9.80
N ALA A 242 1.31 -26.31 9.41
CA ALA A 242 2.24 -25.37 10.02
C ALA A 242 1.89 -23.92 9.65
N ALA A 243 1.54 -23.64 8.39
CA ALA A 243 1.12 -22.31 7.95
C ALA A 243 -0.11 -21.83 8.74
N GLN A 244 -1.09 -22.70 8.96
CA GLN A 244 -2.27 -22.40 9.77
C GLN A 244 -1.94 -22.24 11.26
N ALA A 245 -1.07 -23.07 11.82
CA ALA A 245 -0.62 -22.92 13.21
C ALA A 245 0.09 -21.59 13.41
N TYR A 246 0.98 -21.23 12.48
CA TYR A 246 1.76 -20.01 12.53
C TYR A 246 0.88 -18.76 12.38
N HIS A 247 -0.01 -18.73 11.38
CA HIS A 247 -0.98 -17.66 11.20
C HIS A 247 -1.86 -17.47 12.45
N ARG A 248 -2.39 -18.57 13.03
CA ARG A 248 -3.23 -18.48 14.24
C ARG A 248 -2.48 -17.85 15.42
N TRP A 249 -1.21 -18.20 15.61
CA TRP A 249 -0.38 -17.59 16.65
C TRP A 249 -0.13 -16.11 16.36
N ILE A 250 0.27 -15.73 15.14
CA ILE A 250 0.48 -14.33 14.73
C ILE A 250 -0.78 -13.50 15.00
N ARG A 251 -1.94 -13.97 14.51
CA ARG A 251 -3.23 -13.30 14.71
C ARG A 251 -3.57 -13.14 16.19
N THR A 252 -3.33 -14.17 16.99
CA THR A 252 -3.59 -14.16 18.43
C THR A 252 -2.70 -13.14 19.14
N ALA A 253 -1.39 -13.15 18.85
CA ALA A 253 -0.44 -12.20 19.42
C ALA A 253 -0.82 -10.74 19.10
N ILE A 254 -1.27 -10.46 17.88
CA ILE A 254 -1.73 -9.13 17.47
C ILE A 254 -3.04 -8.74 18.17
N ARG A 255 -4.02 -9.66 18.21
CA ARG A 255 -5.31 -9.42 18.87
C ARG A 255 -5.11 -9.05 20.34
N ASP A 256 -4.30 -9.85 21.03
CA ASP A 256 -4.04 -9.76 22.47
C ASP A 256 -3.00 -8.69 22.80
N ASN A 257 -2.48 -7.98 21.78
CA ASN A 257 -1.49 -6.91 21.90
C ASN A 257 -0.23 -7.36 22.66
N MET A 258 0.29 -8.54 22.30
CA MET A 258 1.56 -9.04 22.81
C MET A 258 2.65 -7.98 22.56
N PRO A 259 3.44 -7.60 23.59
CA PRO A 259 4.58 -6.71 23.41
C PRO A 259 5.48 -7.14 22.27
N TYR A 260 5.90 -6.20 21.42
CA TYR A 260 6.64 -6.55 20.20
C TYR A 260 7.99 -7.22 20.49
N ASP A 261 8.67 -6.84 21.56
CA ASP A 261 9.87 -7.53 22.04
C ASP A 261 9.61 -8.99 22.42
N GLN A 262 8.50 -9.27 23.10
CA GLN A 262 8.07 -10.64 23.42
C GLN A 262 7.73 -11.41 22.14
N PHE A 263 6.99 -10.80 21.20
CA PHE A 263 6.64 -11.40 19.92
C PHE A 263 7.89 -11.86 19.15
N VAL A 264 8.93 -11.02 19.11
CA VAL A 264 10.21 -11.34 18.46
C VAL A 264 11.01 -12.36 19.26
N ARG A 265 11.07 -12.22 20.59
CA ARG A 265 11.76 -13.17 21.46
C ARG A 265 11.21 -14.57 21.29
N GLU A 266 9.89 -14.75 21.33
CA GLU A 266 9.29 -16.06 21.16
C GLU A 266 9.63 -16.69 19.81
N MET A 267 9.66 -15.93 18.71
CA MET A 267 10.09 -16.44 17.39
C MET A 267 11.55 -16.88 17.36
N LEU A 268 12.45 -16.11 17.97
CA LEU A 268 13.88 -16.37 17.90
C LEU A 268 14.34 -17.45 18.89
N THR A 269 13.69 -17.61 20.04
CA THR A 269 14.21 -18.49 21.10
C THR A 269 13.42 -19.78 21.27
N SER A 270 12.23 -19.91 20.67
CA SER A 270 11.42 -21.13 20.81
C SER A 270 12.11 -22.37 20.24
N SER A 271 11.77 -23.51 20.83
CA SER A 271 12.17 -24.85 20.38
C SER A 271 10.97 -25.78 20.50
N GLY A 272 10.79 -26.68 19.53
CA GLY A 272 9.66 -27.59 19.47
C GLY A 272 9.28 -27.97 18.04
N SER A 273 8.14 -28.66 17.93
CA SER A 273 7.57 -29.07 16.65
C SER A 273 6.96 -27.87 15.93
N ASN A 274 7.18 -27.77 14.61
CA ASN A 274 6.55 -26.76 13.75
C ASN A 274 5.01 -26.88 13.68
N PHE A 275 4.41 -28.01 14.09
CA PHE A 275 2.96 -28.18 14.17
C PHE A 275 2.38 -27.83 15.54
N ARG A 276 3.19 -27.84 16.61
CA ARG A 276 2.73 -27.65 18.00
C ARG A 276 3.25 -26.38 18.66
N THR A 277 4.43 -25.92 18.26
CA THR A 277 5.08 -24.70 18.72
C THR A 277 5.15 -23.72 17.56
N PRO A 278 4.08 -22.97 17.28
CA PRO A 278 3.94 -22.21 16.03
C PRO A 278 5.07 -21.21 15.77
N GLN A 279 5.71 -20.69 16.82
CA GLN A 279 6.78 -19.69 16.74
C GLN A 279 8.02 -20.20 15.99
N VAL A 280 8.31 -21.50 16.09
CA VAL A 280 9.47 -22.09 15.40
C VAL A 280 9.32 -22.09 13.88
N ASN A 281 8.10 -21.83 13.37
CA ASN A 281 7.88 -21.69 11.94
C ASN A 281 8.62 -20.50 11.34
N PHE A 282 9.07 -19.53 12.15
CA PHE A 282 10.01 -18.51 11.66
C PHE A 282 11.24 -19.13 10.99
N TYR A 283 11.81 -20.19 11.58
CA TYR A 283 12.98 -20.91 11.03
C TYR A 283 12.61 -21.85 9.88
N ARG A 284 11.41 -22.46 9.92
CA ARG A 284 10.92 -23.30 8.82
C ARG A 284 10.55 -22.49 7.59
N ALA A 285 10.14 -21.24 7.77
CA ALA A 285 9.77 -20.32 6.70
C ALA A 285 10.99 -19.66 6.03
N MET A 286 12.15 -20.30 6.06
CA MET A 286 13.39 -19.82 5.44
C MET A 286 13.73 -20.72 4.26
N GLN A 287 14.21 -20.13 3.17
CA GLN A 287 14.61 -20.87 1.96
C GLN A 287 15.86 -21.74 2.18
N SER A 288 16.67 -21.40 3.18
CA SER A 288 17.88 -22.12 3.54
C SER A 288 18.03 -22.18 5.06
N LYS A 289 18.55 -23.31 5.55
CA LYS A 289 18.84 -23.57 6.97
C LYS A 289 20.25 -23.15 7.38
N GLU A 290 21.03 -22.63 6.44
CA GLU A 290 22.40 -22.18 6.73
C GLU A 290 22.39 -21.00 7.71
N PRO A 291 23.30 -20.95 8.71
CA PRO A 291 23.31 -19.88 9.72
C PRO A 291 23.38 -18.47 9.14
N GLU A 292 24.08 -18.29 8.00
CA GLU A 292 24.12 -17.01 7.29
C GLU A 292 22.78 -16.63 6.68
N ALA A 293 22.03 -17.59 6.14
CA ALA A 293 20.69 -17.34 5.61
C ALA A 293 19.73 -16.94 6.74
N ILE A 294 19.80 -17.61 7.88
CA ILE A 294 19.06 -17.25 9.09
C ILE A 294 19.39 -15.81 9.51
N ALA A 295 20.68 -15.47 9.58
CA ALA A 295 21.12 -14.13 9.95
C ALA A 295 20.59 -13.05 8.99
N LYS A 296 20.60 -13.30 7.67
CA LYS A 296 20.02 -12.40 6.67
C LYS A 296 18.52 -12.18 6.89
N THR A 297 17.78 -13.25 7.12
CA THR A 297 16.33 -13.17 7.35
C THR A 297 16.00 -12.41 8.64
N VAL A 298 16.76 -12.62 9.71
CA VAL A 298 16.62 -11.88 10.97
C VAL A 298 16.91 -10.39 10.79
N ALA A 299 17.99 -10.04 10.08
CA ALA A 299 18.33 -8.65 9.78
C ALA A 299 17.25 -7.96 8.93
N LEU A 300 16.74 -8.63 7.89
CA LEU A 300 15.67 -8.10 7.05
C LEU A 300 14.39 -7.87 7.87
N THR A 301 13.99 -8.87 8.66
CA THR A 301 12.71 -8.87 9.38
C THR A 301 12.71 -7.88 10.54
N PHE A 302 13.71 -7.92 11.41
CA PHE A 302 13.69 -7.21 12.70
C PHE A 302 14.60 -5.99 12.77
N MET A 303 15.51 -5.84 11.81
CA MET A 303 16.41 -4.68 11.74
C MET A 303 16.15 -3.80 10.50
N ALA A 304 15.23 -4.22 9.63
CA ALA A 304 14.95 -3.57 8.35
C ALA A 304 16.22 -3.36 7.51
N SER A 305 17.14 -4.32 7.52
CA SER A 305 18.43 -4.21 6.82
C SER A 305 18.68 -5.41 5.91
N ARG A 306 19.06 -5.13 4.67
CA ARG A 306 19.42 -6.13 3.66
C ARG A 306 20.87 -6.57 3.82
N ALA A 307 21.06 -7.61 4.62
CA ALA A 307 22.39 -8.10 5.00
C ALA A 307 23.18 -8.75 3.85
N GLU A 308 22.58 -8.97 2.66
CA GLU A 308 23.32 -9.41 1.47
C GLU A 308 24.41 -8.42 1.05
N LYS A 309 24.22 -7.13 1.36
CA LYS A 309 25.16 -6.05 1.01
C LYS A 309 26.19 -5.78 2.11
N TRP A 310 26.15 -6.52 3.22
CA TRP A 310 27.11 -6.32 4.32
C TRP A 310 28.48 -6.91 3.98
N PRO A 311 29.56 -6.43 4.64
CA PRO A 311 30.85 -7.11 4.60
C PRO A 311 30.72 -8.58 5.02
N PRO A 312 31.36 -9.54 4.32
CA PRO A 312 31.25 -10.97 4.63
C PRO A 312 31.58 -11.31 6.10
N GLU A 313 32.60 -10.66 6.67
CA GLU A 313 33.00 -10.84 8.07
C GLU A 313 31.87 -10.47 9.04
N LYS A 314 31.14 -9.38 8.76
CA LYS A 314 30.01 -8.92 9.56
C LYS A 314 28.88 -9.95 9.57
N LEU A 315 28.56 -10.51 8.40
CA LEU A 315 27.53 -11.53 8.27
C LEU A 315 27.95 -12.85 8.91
N ALA A 316 29.18 -13.32 8.65
CA ALA A 316 29.73 -14.55 9.23
C ALA A 316 29.86 -14.46 10.75
N GLY A 317 30.15 -13.26 11.28
CA GLY A 317 30.18 -13.00 12.71
C GLY A 317 28.80 -13.05 13.37
N MET A 318 27.77 -12.51 12.71
CA MET A 318 26.39 -12.59 13.20
C MET A 318 25.80 -14.00 13.07
N SER A 319 26.19 -14.76 12.04
CA SER A 319 25.68 -16.12 11.81
C SER A 319 26.05 -17.09 12.94
N GLN A 320 27.11 -16.80 13.70
CA GLN A 320 27.50 -17.59 14.88
C GLN A 320 26.40 -17.69 15.95
N PHE A 321 25.51 -16.69 16.05
CA PHE A 321 24.37 -16.74 16.98
C PHE A 321 23.28 -17.72 16.54
N PHE A 322 23.31 -18.20 15.29
CA PHE A 322 22.33 -19.13 14.73
C PHE A 322 22.93 -20.48 14.35
N ALA A 323 24.25 -20.65 14.53
CA ALA A 323 24.98 -21.88 14.18
C ALA A 323 24.53 -23.12 14.98
N SER A 324 23.86 -22.92 16.12
CA SER A 324 23.35 -24.01 16.96
C SER A 324 21.86 -24.31 16.78
N VAL A 325 21.24 -23.80 15.71
CA VAL A 325 19.86 -24.16 15.36
C VAL A 325 19.86 -25.55 14.72
N GLY A 326 19.34 -26.53 15.46
CA GLY A 326 19.15 -27.90 14.99
C GLY A 326 17.78 -28.12 14.38
N PHE A 327 17.74 -28.98 13.37
CA PHE A 327 16.51 -29.43 12.72
C PHE A 327 16.45 -30.96 12.77
N LYS A 328 15.33 -31.52 13.21
CA LYS A 328 15.14 -32.97 13.30
C LYS A 328 13.77 -33.37 12.76
N PRO A 329 13.67 -34.23 11.73
CA PRO A 329 12.39 -34.76 11.29
C PRO A 329 11.79 -35.68 12.35
N THR A 330 10.47 -35.80 12.36
CA THR A 330 9.77 -36.78 13.20
C THR A 330 9.16 -37.90 12.34
N GLY A 331 8.43 -38.81 12.98
CA GLY A 331 7.63 -39.80 12.26
C GLY A 331 6.36 -39.22 11.62
N GLU A 332 5.91 -38.04 12.06
CA GLU A 332 4.80 -37.34 11.43
C GLU A 332 5.30 -36.65 10.16
N TRP A 333 4.63 -36.93 9.03
CA TRP A 333 5.04 -36.41 7.74
C TRP A 333 5.06 -34.87 7.75
N LYS A 334 6.16 -34.28 7.26
CA LYS A 334 6.43 -32.81 7.20
C LYS A 334 6.52 -32.11 8.56
N GLU A 335 6.45 -32.84 9.67
CA GLU A 335 6.80 -32.32 10.98
C GLU A 335 8.33 -32.27 11.15
N GLU A 336 8.82 -31.17 11.67
CA GLU A 336 10.22 -30.95 12.00
C GLU A 336 10.32 -30.27 13.37
N ILE A 337 11.20 -30.80 14.21
CA ILE A 337 11.54 -30.23 15.51
C ILE A 337 12.73 -29.28 15.31
N ILE A 338 12.54 -28.04 15.73
CA ILE A 338 13.58 -27.03 15.83
C ILE A 338 14.06 -27.02 17.27
N TYR A 339 15.36 -27.12 17.49
CA TYR A 339 15.92 -27.22 18.83
C TYR A 339 17.31 -26.62 18.90
N PHE A 340 17.78 -26.34 20.12
CA PHE A 340 19.17 -25.96 20.36
C PHE A 340 20.07 -27.20 20.26
N ASP A 341 20.85 -27.32 19.18
CA ASP A 341 21.83 -28.40 19.02
C ASP A 341 23.15 -28.01 19.69
N ARG A 342 23.35 -28.52 20.92
CA ARG A 342 24.56 -28.27 21.71
C ARG A 342 25.84 -28.74 21.02
N ARG A 343 25.75 -29.74 20.13
CA ARG A 343 26.89 -30.31 19.40
C ARG A 343 27.33 -29.40 18.25
N GLN A 344 26.38 -28.71 17.62
CA GLN A 344 26.68 -27.76 16.55
C GLN A 344 27.25 -26.47 17.15
N GLY A 345 28.52 -26.22 16.84
CA GLY A 345 29.31 -25.09 17.37
C GLY A 345 30.22 -25.44 18.55
N ASP A 346 30.34 -26.71 18.96
CA ASP A 346 31.18 -27.12 20.07
C ASP A 346 32.68 -27.10 19.70
N SER A 347 33.25 -25.90 19.66
CA SER A 347 34.68 -25.65 19.45
C SER A 347 35.48 -25.89 20.74
N GLY A 348 35.33 -27.04 21.37
CA GLY A 348 36.00 -27.38 22.64
C GLY A 348 35.57 -26.50 23.82
N ASN A 349 36.12 -26.78 25.01
CA ASN A 349 35.75 -26.21 26.32
C ASN A 349 35.84 -24.66 26.49
N GLY A 350 35.94 -23.86 25.42
CA GLY A 350 36.06 -22.39 25.47
C GLY A 350 34.74 -21.64 25.18
N PRO A 351 34.62 -20.37 25.61
CA PRO A 351 33.48 -19.52 25.25
C PRO A 351 33.47 -19.23 23.74
N ARG A 352 32.29 -19.32 23.12
CA ARG A 352 32.13 -19.00 21.69
C ARG A 352 32.07 -17.49 21.51
N LYS A 353 32.46 -17.00 20.34
CA LYS A 353 32.41 -15.57 20.01
C LYS A 353 31.44 -15.35 18.86
N GLY A 354 30.44 -14.50 19.08
CA GLY A 354 29.58 -13.97 18.02
C GLY A 354 29.85 -12.48 17.85
N MET A 355 29.82 -11.99 16.62
CA MET A 355 29.97 -10.55 16.36
C MET A 355 28.64 -9.94 15.99
N LEU A 356 28.25 -8.92 16.73
CA LEU A 356 27.05 -8.15 16.46
C LEU A 356 27.22 -7.31 15.19
N PRO A 357 26.11 -6.92 14.54
CA PRO A 357 26.15 -6.00 13.40
C PRO A 357 26.81 -4.63 13.68
N THR A 358 26.98 -4.26 14.95
CA THR A 358 27.74 -3.07 15.38
C THR A 358 29.26 -3.26 15.34
N GLY A 359 29.74 -4.48 15.10
CA GLY A 359 31.16 -4.86 15.22
C GLY A 359 31.56 -5.30 16.64
N ARG A 360 30.68 -5.13 17.64
CA ARG A 360 30.95 -5.60 19.01
C ARG A 360 30.93 -7.13 19.06
N VAL A 361 32.01 -7.72 19.57
CA VAL A 361 32.08 -9.16 19.85
C VAL A 361 31.45 -9.46 21.21
N LEU A 362 30.57 -10.44 21.25
CA LEU A 362 30.00 -10.98 22.48
C LEU A 362 30.54 -12.39 22.72
N GLU A 363 30.88 -12.66 23.97
CA GLU A 363 31.18 -14.01 24.44
C GLU A 363 29.88 -14.72 24.77
N ILE A 364 29.72 -15.92 24.23
CA ILE A 364 28.59 -16.80 24.48
C ILE A 364 29.06 -17.84 25.49
N PRO A 365 28.51 -17.84 26.72
CA PRO A 365 28.94 -18.76 27.75
C PRO A 365 28.72 -20.23 27.33
N PRO A 366 29.54 -21.17 27.82
CA PRO A 366 29.31 -22.60 27.59
C PRO A 366 27.89 -23.02 27.99
N ASN A 367 27.29 -23.93 27.23
CA ASN A 367 25.93 -24.46 27.45
C ASN A 367 24.79 -23.42 27.38
N THR A 368 25.06 -22.19 26.94
CA THR A 368 24.03 -21.18 26.70
C THR A 368 23.61 -21.23 25.23
N ASP A 369 22.30 -21.12 24.98
CA ASP A 369 21.78 -21.01 23.62
C ASP A 369 22.13 -19.62 23.05
N PRO A 370 22.95 -19.54 21.98
CA PRO A 370 23.38 -18.26 21.40
C PRO A 370 22.23 -17.36 20.95
N ARG A 371 21.05 -17.93 20.66
CA ARG A 371 19.87 -17.18 20.23
C ARG A 371 19.34 -16.27 21.32
N PHE A 372 19.41 -16.68 22.58
CA PHE A 372 19.00 -15.84 23.70
C PHE A 372 19.95 -14.64 23.84
N VAL A 373 21.26 -14.87 23.77
CA VAL A 373 22.27 -13.79 23.82
C VAL A 373 22.05 -12.75 22.72
N PHE A 374 21.79 -13.21 21.49
CA PHE A 374 21.48 -12.30 20.39
C PHE A 374 20.14 -11.57 20.58
N THR A 375 19.11 -12.28 21.02
CA THR A 375 17.77 -11.72 21.22
C THR A 375 17.78 -10.67 22.32
N ASP A 376 18.47 -10.91 23.43
CA ASP A 376 18.63 -9.95 24.53
C ASP A 376 19.30 -8.65 24.07
N TRP A 377 20.25 -8.75 23.14
CA TRP A 377 20.84 -7.58 22.49
C TRP A 377 19.90 -6.90 21.50
N LEU A 378 19.17 -7.68 20.70
CA LEU A 378 18.28 -7.16 19.65
C LEU A 378 17.14 -6.34 20.26
N VAL A 379 16.48 -6.87 21.29
CA VAL A 379 15.31 -6.23 21.92
C VAL A 379 15.70 -5.24 23.03
N ASN A 380 16.99 -4.95 23.19
CA ASN A 380 17.44 -3.95 24.15
C ASN A 380 16.92 -2.55 23.78
N GLU A 381 16.54 -1.76 24.77
CA GLU A 381 16.05 -0.38 24.62
C GLU A 381 17.01 0.53 23.84
N ASN A 382 18.33 0.28 23.92
CA ASN A 382 19.35 1.07 23.25
C ASN A 382 19.73 0.53 21.85
N ASN A 383 19.04 -0.50 21.35
CA ASN A 383 19.33 -1.07 20.04
C ASN A 383 19.01 -0.05 18.93
N PRO A 384 19.95 0.25 18.02
CA PRO A 384 19.72 1.32 17.06
C PRO A 384 18.75 0.94 15.94
N TRP A 385 18.48 -0.35 15.71
CA TRP A 385 17.62 -0.84 14.64
C TRP A 385 16.22 -1.23 15.12
N PHE A 386 16.11 -1.98 16.22
CA PHE A 386 14.89 -2.75 16.54
C PHE A 386 13.61 -1.90 16.60
N ALA A 387 13.56 -0.90 17.49
CA ALA A 387 12.39 -0.03 17.64
C ALA A 387 12.14 0.84 16.40
N ARG A 388 13.21 1.36 15.77
CA ARG A 388 13.11 2.19 14.55
C ARG A 388 12.60 1.40 13.35
N ALA A 389 13.02 0.14 13.20
CA ALA A 389 12.63 -0.72 12.10
C ALA A 389 11.12 -0.99 12.12
N ILE A 390 10.57 -1.34 13.28
CA ILE A 390 9.12 -1.57 13.39
C ILE A 390 8.33 -0.26 13.33
N ALA A 391 8.81 0.82 13.94
CA ALA A 391 8.17 2.14 13.82
C ALA A 391 8.06 2.59 12.35
N ASN A 392 9.16 2.49 11.60
CA ASN A 392 9.19 2.83 10.18
C ASN A 392 8.28 1.92 9.34
N ARG A 393 8.20 0.63 9.66
CA ARG A 393 7.32 -0.32 8.97
C ARG A 393 5.84 -0.04 9.26
N THR A 394 5.48 0.25 10.50
CA THR A 394 4.11 0.65 10.88
C THR A 394 3.73 1.96 10.21
N TRP A 395 4.63 2.94 10.18
CA TRP A 395 4.44 4.18 9.44
C TRP A 395 4.21 3.91 7.95
N PHE A 396 5.06 3.08 7.34
CA PHE A 396 4.92 2.69 5.94
C PHE A 396 3.55 2.05 5.66
N TRP A 397 3.05 1.16 6.52
CA TRP A 397 1.74 0.54 6.31
C TRP A 397 0.58 1.55 6.35
N LEU A 398 0.71 2.65 7.11
CA LEU A 398 -0.30 3.70 7.25
C LEU A 398 -0.16 4.86 6.25
N PHE A 399 1.04 5.12 5.72
CA PHE A 399 1.31 6.23 4.79
C PHE A 399 1.63 5.76 3.36
N GLY A 400 1.88 4.47 3.13
CA GLY A 400 2.34 3.93 1.85
C GLY A 400 3.79 4.25 1.50
N ARG A 401 4.46 5.06 2.32
CA ARG A 401 5.86 5.44 2.23
C ARG A 401 6.48 5.46 3.62
N GLY A 402 7.67 4.91 3.77
CA GLY A 402 8.41 4.90 5.03
C GLY A 402 9.16 6.21 5.25
N ILE A 403 9.46 6.52 6.50
CA ILE A 403 10.38 7.60 6.87
C ILE A 403 11.79 7.29 6.33
N VAL A 404 12.19 6.01 6.42
CA VAL A 404 13.20 5.40 5.56
C VAL A 404 12.47 4.61 4.49
N ASN A 405 12.77 4.89 3.22
CA ASN A 405 12.10 4.24 2.10
C ASN A 405 13.14 3.64 1.14
N PRO A 406 13.06 2.34 0.77
CA PRO A 406 12.09 1.32 1.21
C PRO A 406 12.12 1.02 2.72
N PRO A 407 11.00 0.52 3.31
CA PRO A 407 10.89 0.33 4.76
C PRO A 407 11.77 -0.80 5.33
N ASP A 408 12.35 -1.62 4.47
CA ASP A 408 13.21 -2.76 4.78
C ASP A 408 14.66 -2.60 4.28
N ASP A 409 15.08 -1.38 3.91
CA ASP A 409 16.43 -1.06 3.40
C ASP A 409 17.08 0.10 4.16
N VAL A 410 17.22 -0.06 5.48
CA VAL A 410 17.92 0.87 6.37
C VAL A 410 19.43 0.71 6.21
N ARG A 411 20.08 1.76 5.72
CA ARG A 411 21.52 1.83 5.45
C ARG A 411 22.02 3.26 5.65
N ALA A 412 23.34 3.43 5.86
CA ALA A 412 23.93 4.74 6.16
C ALA A 412 23.74 5.76 5.03
N ASP A 413 23.68 5.30 3.78
CA ASP A 413 23.44 6.08 2.56
C ASP A 413 21.95 6.19 2.18
N ASN A 414 21.04 5.67 3.01
CA ASN A 414 19.59 5.85 2.91
C ASN A 414 19.04 6.34 4.25
N PRO A 415 19.34 7.60 4.65
CA PRO A 415 18.90 8.14 5.92
C PRO A 415 17.38 8.36 5.94
N ALA A 416 16.83 8.47 7.15
CA ALA A 416 15.45 8.89 7.34
C ALA A 416 15.23 10.30 6.79
N THR A 417 14.12 10.53 6.07
CA THR A 417 13.71 11.88 5.64
C THR A 417 13.46 12.79 6.84
N ASN A 418 12.95 12.22 7.93
CA ASN A 418 12.77 12.89 9.22
C ASN A 418 13.29 12.00 10.36
N GLN A 419 14.55 12.23 10.77
CA GLN A 419 15.20 11.46 11.83
C GLN A 419 14.56 11.69 13.21
N GLU A 420 14.06 12.91 13.47
CA GLU A 420 13.42 13.27 14.73
C GLU A 420 12.08 12.54 14.91
N LEU A 421 11.27 12.48 13.85
CA LEU A 421 10.05 11.68 13.83
C LEU A 421 10.34 10.20 14.10
N LEU A 422 11.32 9.62 13.40
CA LEU A 422 11.67 8.21 13.57
C LEU A 422 12.15 7.91 14.99
N ASN A 423 12.94 8.81 15.59
CA ASN A 423 13.38 8.68 16.97
C ASN A 423 12.19 8.79 17.93
N SER A 424 11.30 9.76 17.75
CA SER A 424 10.14 9.93 18.63
C SER A 424 9.22 8.71 18.64
N LEU A 425 9.00 8.06 17.48
CA LEU A 425 8.21 6.84 17.41
C LEU A 425 8.91 5.64 18.05
N ALA A 426 10.24 5.56 17.91
CA ALA A 426 11.04 4.51 18.56
C ALA A 426 11.05 4.68 20.09
N ASP A 427 11.17 5.91 20.58
CA ASP A 427 11.14 6.23 22.02
C ASP A 427 9.77 5.91 22.64
N GLU A 428 8.67 6.17 21.91
CA GLU A 428 7.32 5.77 22.33
C GLU A 428 7.21 4.25 22.49
N LEU A 429 7.73 3.48 21.53
CA LEU A 429 7.74 2.02 21.62
C LEU A 429 8.54 1.54 22.83
N VAL A 430 9.74 2.08 23.06
CA VAL A 430 10.57 1.67 24.20
C VAL A 430 9.88 2.02 25.53
N SER A 431 9.38 3.25 25.67
CA SER A 431 8.77 3.73 26.91
C SER A 431 7.42 3.08 27.24
N SER A 432 6.66 2.65 26.22
CA SER A 432 5.39 1.93 26.39
C SER A 432 5.56 0.42 26.65
N GLY A 433 6.78 -0.11 26.63
CA GLY A 433 7.02 -1.55 26.71
C GLY A 433 6.59 -2.27 25.44
N TYR A 434 6.87 -1.67 24.28
CA TYR A 434 6.62 -2.20 22.94
C TYR A 434 5.13 -2.42 22.61
N ASP A 435 4.26 -1.51 23.05
CA ASP A 435 2.82 -1.51 22.76
C ASP A 435 2.52 -1.06 21.32
N MET A 436 2.17 -2.02 20.46
CA MET A 436 1.85 -1.77 19.05
C MET A 436 0.50 -1.07 18.85
N LYS A 437 -0.52 -1.37 19.67
CA LYS A 437 -1.80 -0.64 19.62
C LYS A 437 -1.63 0.80 20.13
N GLY A 438 -0.76 1.01 21.10
CA GLY A 438 -0.32 2.33 21.59
C GLY A 438 0.31 3.17 20.48
N LEU A 439 1.30 2.61 19.78
CA LEU A 439 1.94 3.26 18.62
C LEU A 439 0.91 3.62 17.53
N LEU A 440 0.03 2.69 17.19
CA LEU A 440 -1.02 2.92 16.19
C LEU A 440 -1.94 4.08 16.60
N ARG A 441 -2.38 4.09 17.86
CA ARG A 441 -3.21 5.16 18.40
C ARG A 441 -2.50 6.52 18.33
N LEU A 442 -1.20 6.57 18.64
CA LEU A 442 -0.41 7.80 18.53
C LEU A 442 -0.40 8.34 17.09
N ILE A 443 -0.11 7.47 16.11
CA ILE A 443 -0.03 7.87 14.70
C ILE A 443 -1.41 8.27 14.17
N LEU A 444 -2.44 7.44 14.39
CA LEU A 444 -3.79 7.68 13.85
C LEU A 444 -4.46 8.95 14.42
N ARG A 445 -4.07 9.37 15.63
CA ARG A 445 -4.55 10.62 16.26
C ARG A 445 -3.77 11.86 15.85
N SER A 446 -2.62 11.69 15.19
CA SER A 446 -1.82 12.82 14.71
C SER A 446 -2.58 13.62 13.64
N SER A 447 -2.36 14.92 13.60
CA SER A 447 -2.75 15.76 12.46
C SER A 447 -2.05 15.34 11.18
N ALA A 448 -0.80 14.88 11.25
CA ALA A 448 -0.05 14.35 10.10
C ALA A 448 -0.79 13.20 9.39
N TYR A 449 -1.35 12.24 10.14
CA TYR A 449 -2.19 11.17 9.57
C TYR A 449 -3.53 11.69 9.05
N GLN A 450 -4.03 12.82 9.57
CA GLN A 450 -5.32 13.41 9.22
C GLN A 450 -5.21 14.52 8.17
N LEU A 451 -4.05 14.68 7.52
CA LEU A 451 -3.92 15.61 6.40
C LEU A 451 -4.78 15.17 5.21
N SER A 452 -5.24 16.15 4.44
CA SER A 452 -5.89 15.95 3.15
C SER A 452 -4.89 15.43 2.12
N CYS A 453 -5.39 14.72 1.11
CA CYS A 453 -4.62 14.35 -0.07
C CYS A 453 -4.52 15.48 -1.11
N VAL A 454 -5.27 16.57 -0.93
CA VAL A 454 -5.20 17.74 -1.78
C VAL A 454 -3.90 18.48 -1.45
N ASP A 455 -2.87 18.23 -2.26
CA ASP A 455 -1.56 18.85 -2.09
C ASP A 455 -1.56 20.29 -2.62
N PRO A 456 -1.35 21.30 -1.76
CA PRO A 456 -1.31 22.70 -2.19
C PRO A 456 -0.06 23.02 -3.02
N SER A 457 1.02 22.24 -2.88
CA SER A 457 2.31 22.50 -3.54
C SER A 457 2.44 21.81 -4.90
N GLY A 458 1.84 20.62 -5.05
CA GLY A 458 2.02 19.76 -6.22
C GLY A 458 3.46 19.25 -6.39
N ASP A 459 4.29 19.35 -5.35
CA ASP A 459 5.72 19.03 -5.38
C ASP A 459 5.98 17.63 -4.79
N GLU A 460 6.59 16.76 -5.60
CA GLU A 460 6.98 15.41 -5.17
C GLU A 460 7.97 15.46 -3.98
N HIS A 461 8.80 16.50 -3.90
CA HIS A 461 9.68 16.69 -2.77
C HIS A 461 8.89 16.94 -1.48
N ALA A 462 7.82 17.75 -1.51
CA ALA A 462 6.94 17.98 -0.36
C ALA A 462 6.22 16.71 0.10
N ALA A 463 5.74 15.91 -0.85
CA ALA A 463 5.12 14.61 -0.55
C ALA A 463 6.08 13.66 0.20
N SER A 464 7.38 13.71 -0.09
CA SER A 464 8.39 12.88 0.59
C SER A 464 8.58 13.20 2.09
N TYR A 465 8.15 14.39 2.53
CA TYR A 465 8.15 14.83 3.93
C TYR A 465 6.77 14.77 4.59
N PHE A 466 5.80 14.10 3.96
CA PHE A 466 4.43 13.95 4.48
C PHE A 466 3.69 15.28 4.64
N ALA A 467 3.89 16.22 3.71
CA ALA A 467 3.16 17.48 3.67
C ALA A 467 1.66 17.31 3.35
N SER A 468 1.28 16.19 2.73
CA SER A 468 -0.09 15.79 2.45
C SER A 468 -0.21 14.27 2.60
N TYR A 469 -1.44 13.76 2.72
CA TYR A 469 -1.66 12.31 2.71
C TYR A 469 -1.56 11.77 1.29
N MET A 470 -0.61 10.88 1.03
CA MET A 470 -0.38 10.33 -0.31
C MET A 470 -1.45 9.28 -0.65
N PRO A 471 -2.24 9.46 -1.73
CA PRO A 471 -3.20 8.45 -2.15
C PRO A 471 -2.51 7.15 -2.54
N ARG A 472 -3.06 6.03 -2.10
CA ARG A 472 -2.55 4.68 -2.44
C ARG A 472 -3.67 3.73 -2.79
N ARG A 473 -3.41 2.84 -3.75
CA ARG A 473 -4.38 1.79 -4.09
C ARG A 473 -4.60 0.85 -2.90
N HIS A 474 -5.84 0.44 -2.68
CA HIS A 474 -6.15 -0.63 -1.74
C HIS A 474 -5.42 -1.92 -2.10
N ASP A 475 -5.02 -2.68 -1.08
CA ASP A 475 -4.50 -4.04 -1.28
C ASP A 475 -5.52 -4.93 -2.01
N ALA A 476 -5.04 -5.93 -2.74
CA ALA A 476 -5.90 -6.87 -3.48
C ALA A 476 -6.99 -7.49 -2.59
N GLU A 477 -6.60 -7.88 -1.39
CA GLU A 477 -7.46 -8.51 -0.39
C GLU A 477 -8.56 -7.55 0.08
N VAL A 478 -8.19 -6.32 0.45
CA VAL A 478 -9.13 -5.27 0.87
C VAL A 478 -10.10 -4.92 -0.25
N LEU A 479 -9.61 -4.81 -1.49
CA LEU A 479 -10.43 -4.43 -2.63
C LEU A 479 -11.49 -5.49 -2.96
N ILE A 480 -11.13 -6.78 -2.98
CA ILE A 480 -12.11 -7.83 -3.25
C ILE A 480 -13.09 -8.02 -2.09
N ASP A 481 -12.62 -7.89 -0.84
CA ASP A 481 -13.48 -7.95 0.34
C ASP A 481 -14.47 -6.79 0.36
N ALA A 482 -14.06 -5.58 -0.03
CA ALA A 482 -14.95 -4.43 -0.20
C ALA A 482 -16.03 -4.67 -1.27
N ILE A 483 -15.66 -5.23 -2.43
CA ILE A 483 -16.61 -5.57 -3.49
C ILE A 483 -17.59 -6.65 -3.02
N CYS A 484 -17.11 -7.69 -2.33
CA CYS A 484 -17.94 -8.75 -1.76
C CYS A 484 -18.88 -8.19 -0.69
N GLN A 485 -18.39 -7.27 0.16
CA GLN A 485 -19.18 -6.56 1.17
C GLN A 485 -20.31 -5.73 0.55
N ILE A 486 -20.03 -4.94 -0.49
CA ILE A 486 -21.00 -4.07 -1.17
C ILE A 486 -22.08 -4.92 -1.86
N THR A 487 -21.65 -5.97 -2.55
CA THR A 487 -22.55 -6.82 -3.35
C THR A 487 -23.28 -7.86 -2.50
N GLY A 488 -22.77 -8.18 -1.31
CA GLY A 488 -23.23 -9.33 -0.52
C GLY A 488 -22.94 -10.66 -1.22
N THR A 489 -21.85 -10.73 -1.98
CA THR A 489 -21.36 -11.96 -2.64
C THR A 489 -20.12 -12.47 -1.93
N THR A 490 -19.56 -13.54 -2.46
CA THR A 490 -18.38 -14.24 -1.93
C THR A 490 -17.33 -14.38 -3.02
N GLU A 491 -16.12 -14.75 -2.62
CA GLU A 491 -15.03 -15.12 -3.52
C GLU A 491 -14.60 -16.55 -3.23
N THR A 492 -14.22 -17.29 -4.27
CA THR A 492 -13.70 -18.65 -4.10
C THR A 492 -12.19 -18.61 -4.15
N TYR A 493 -11.56 -19.12 -3.09
CA TYR A 493 -10.12 -19.26 -3.01
C TYR A 493 -9.72 -20.71 -3.10
N MET A 494 -8.65 -20.96 -3.84
CA MET A 494 -8.14 -22.30 -4.09
C MET A 494 -6.70 -22.42 -3.63
N SER A 495 -6.38 -23.53 -2.98
CA SER A 495 -5.03 -23.97 -2.70
C SER A 495 -4.55 -24.89 -3.82
N ILE A 496 -3.34 -24.66 -4.32
CA ILE A 496 -2.69 -25.62 -5.20
C ILE A 496 -2.20 -26.87 -4.43
N ILE A 497 -2.07 -26.78 -3.11
CA ILE A 497 -1.76 -27.90 -2.21
C ILE A 497 -3.09 -28.42 -1.66
N PRO A 498 -3.52 -29.65 -2.01
CA PRO A 498 -4.88 -30.11 -1.73
C PRO A 498 -5.21 -30.37 -0.25
N GLU A 499 -4.22 -30.34 0.65
CA GLU A 499 -4.40 -30.61 2.08
C GLU A 499 -4.44 -29.30 2.90
N PRO A 500 -5.21 -29.19 4.00
CA PRO A 500 -6.37 -30.03 4.32
C PRO A 500 -7.57 -29.75 3.40
N PHE A 501 -7.56 -28.67 2.61
CA PHE A 501 -8.64 -28.32 1.68
C PHE A 501 -8.11 -27.70 0.38
N THR A 502 -8.65 -28.14 -0.77
CA THR A 502 -8.44 -27.47 -2.06
C THR A 502 -9.17 -26.14 -2.15
N PHE A 503 -10.36 -26.02 -1.56
CA PHE A 503 -11.17 -24.80 -1.59
C PHE A 503 -11.48 -24.32 -0.18
N LEU A 504 -11.41 -23.00 0.03
CA LEU A 504 -11.84 -22.40 1.29
C LEU A 504 -13.37 -22.17 1.31
N PRO A 505 -14.01 -22.13 2.50
CA PRO A 505 -15.42 -21.80 2.61
C PRO A 505 -15.74 -20.45 1.96
N ASP A 506 -16.87 -20.37 1.25
CA ASP A 506 -17.25 -19.18 0.47
C ASP A 506 -17.25 -17.86 1.28
N ARG A 507 -17.53 -17.93 2.59
CA ARG A 507 -17.61 -16.73 3.45
C ARG A 507 -16.26 -16.29 4.02
N GLN A 508 -15.17 -16.96 3.68
CA GLN A 508 -13.84 -16.54 4.10
C GLN A 508 -13.49 -15.20 3.46
N ARG A 509 -13.01 -14.25 4.25
CA ARG A 509 -12.48 -12.97 3.75
C ARG A 509 -11.06 -13.14 3.23
N ALA A 510 -10.69 -12.40 2.18
CA ALA A 510 -9.34 -12.39 1.65
C ALA A 510 -8.30 -12.00 2.71
N ILE A 511 -8.58 -10.98 3.52
CA ILE A 511 -7.66 -10.51 4.58
C ILE A 511 -7.39 -11.58 5.65
N SER A 512 -8.25 -12.59 5.76
CA SER A 512 -8.13 -13.66 6.76
C SER A 512 -7.51 -14.95 6.20
N ILE A 513 -7.02 -14.93 4.95
CA ILE A 513 -6.40 -16.10 4.32
C ILE A 513 -5.03 -16.33 4.98
N PRO A 514 -4.81 -17.49 5.64
CA PRO A 514 -3.58 -17.74 6.38
C PRO A 514 -2.37 -17.91 5.46
N ASP A 515 -2.57 -18.58 4.33
CA ASP A 515 -1.51 -19.12 3.48
C ASP A 515 -1.35 -18.30 2.19
N GLY A 516 -0.10 -17.96 1.86
CA GLY A 516 0.25 -17.30 0.59
C GLY A 516 -0.04 -18.15 -0.65
N SER A 517 -0.10 -19.48 -0.50
CA SER A 517 -0.39 -20.42 -1.60
C SER A 517 -1.87 -20.53 -1.96
N ILE A 518 -2.77 -20.05 -1.10
CA ILE A 518 -4.19 -20.04 -1.36
C ILE A 518 -4.52 -18.76 -2.10
N THR A 519 -5.03 -18.84 -3.33
CA THR A 519 -5.19 -17.66 -4.21
C THR A 519 -6.49 -17.67 -5.00
N SER A 520 -6.73 -16.59 -5.74
CA SER A 520 -7.73 -16.47 -6.80
C SER A 520 -7.17 -15.61 -7.93
N SER A 521 -7.74 -15.70 -9.13
CA SER A 521 -7.29 -14.88 -10.28
C SER A 521 -7.36 -13.38 -9.98
N PHE A 522 -8.27 -12.94 -9.12
CA PHE A 522 -8.33 -11.53 -8.70
C PHE A 522 -7.11 -11.15 -7.86
N LEU A 523 -6.72 -11.98 -6.88
CA LEU A 523 -5.61 -11.66 -5.99
C LEU A 523 -4.27 -11.58 -6.76
N GLU A 524 -4.08 -12.44 -7.75
CA GLU A 524 -2.90 -12.43 -8.63
C GLU A 524 -2.83 -11.16 -9.49
N ILE A 525 -3.91 -10.82 -10.19
CA ILE A 525 -3.97 -9.64 -11.08
C ILE A 525 -3.75 -8.34 -10.28
N PHE A 526 -4.24 -8.30 -9.04
CA PHE A 526 -4.12 -7.14 -8.15
C PHE A 526 -2.89 -7.19 -7.25
N GLY A 527 -1.89 -8.01 -7.58
CA GLY A 527 -0.54 -7.89 -7.02
C GLY A 527 -0.39 -8.31 -5.56
N ARG A 528 -1.20 -9.27 -5.10
CA ARG A 528 -0.98 -9.96 -3.83
C ARG A 528 0.42 -10.60 -3.82
N PRO A 529 1.22 -10.45 -2.75
CA PRO A 529 2.54 -11.04 -2.68
C PRO A 529 2.47 -12.57 -2.57
N PRO A 530 3.42 -13.30 -3.21
CA PRO A 530 3.53 -14.75 -3.06
C PRO A 530 4.06 -15.15 -1.67
N ARG A 531 4.72 -14.25 -0.94
CA ARG A 531 5.34 -14.44 0.40
C ARG A 531 6.60 -15.31 0.38
N ASP A 532 7.47 -15.09 -0.60
CA ASP A 532 8.63 -15.95 -0.86
C ASP A 532 9.91 -15.49 -0.14
N THR A 533 10.07 -14.19 0.06
CA THR A 533 11.30 -13.55 0.57
C THR A 533 11.05 -12.76 1.85
N GLY A 534 9.83 -12.27 2.07
CA GLY A 534 9.49 -11.33 3.14
C GLY A 534 9.95 -9.89 2.88
N MET A 535 10.47 -9.60 1.68
CA MET A 535 10.74 -8.23 1.26
C MET A 535 9.44 -7.49 1.01
N HIS A 536 9.43 -6.20 1.33
CA HIS A 536 8.25 -5.38 1.12
C HIS A 536 7.89 -5.23 -0.36
N SER A 537 8.90 -5.25 -1.24
CA SER A 537 8.74 -5.11 -2.69
C SER A 537 8.01 -6.26 -3.39
N GLU A 538 7.72 -7.37 -2.70
CA GLU A 538 6.92 -8.45 -3.29
C GLU A 538 5.47 -8.06 -3.58
N ARG A 539 4.91 -7.17 -2.75
CA ARG A 539 3.55 -6.69 -2.96
C ARG A 539 3.59 -5.61 -4.04
N ASN A 540 2.79 -5.78 -5.09
CA ASN A 540 2.72 -4.82 -6.19
C ASN A 540 1.37 -4.09 -6.22
N ASN A 541 1.37 -2.89 -5.64
CA ASN A 541 0.19 -2.02 -5.65
C ASN A 541 0.13 -1.04 -6.83
N GLN A 542 1.05 -1.13 -7.80
CA GLN A 542 1.02 -0.29 -9.00
C GLN A 542 -0.21 -0.59 -9.86
N LEU A 543 -0.79 0.48 -10.42
CA LEU A 543 -1.90 0.37 -11.35
C LEU A 543 -1.44 -0.23 -12.67
N THR A 544 -2.26 -1.12 -13.23
CA THR A 544 -2.07 -1.62 -14.59
C THR A 544 -3.35 -1.47 -15.39
N ALA A 545 -3.22 -1.29 -16.71
CA ALA A 545 -4.39 -1.24 -17.61
C ALA A 545 -5.23 -2.54 -17.52
N GLY A 546 -4.60 -3.68 -17.25
CA GLY A 546 -5.28 -4.96 -17.03
C GLY A 546 -6.20 -4.95 -15.80
N GLN A 547 -5.77 -4.34 -14.69
CA GLN A 547 -6.61 -4.19 -13.49
C GLN A 547 -7.82 -3.30 -13.78
N SER A 548 -7.63 -2.14 -14.41
CA SER A 548 -8.72 -1.24 -14.78
C SER A 548 -9.72 -1.93 -15.72
N LEU A 549 -9.21 -2.64 -16.73
CA LEU A 549 -10.05 -3.37 -17.68
C LEU A 549 -10.84 -4.50 -17.00
N HIS A 550 -10.23 -5.18 -16.03
CA HIS A 550 -10.90 -6.22 -15.24
C HIS A 550 -12.08 -5.65 -14.44
N LEU A 551 -11.92 -4.51 -13.78
CA LEU A 551 -13.01 -3.89 -13.01
C LEU A 551 -14.16 -3.40 -13.90
N LEU A 552 -13.82 -2.79 -15.04
CA LEU A 552 -14.81 -2.23 -15.96
C LEU A 552 -15.61 -3.32 -16.70
N ASN A 553 -14.92 -4.34 -17.21
CA ASN A 553 -15.48 -5.22 -18.24
C ASN A 553 -15.63 -6.68 -17.84
N SER A 554 -15.00 -7.16 -16.75
CA SER A 554 -15.03 -8.59 -16.44
C SER A 554 -16.45 -9.06 -16.07
N ASN A 555 -16.81 -10.25 -16.56
CA ASN A 555 -18.01 -10.94 -16.10
C ASN A 555 -17.94 -11.20 -14.59
N HIS A 556 -16.74 -11.36 -14.04
CA HIS A 556 -16.50 -11.54 -12.62
C HIS A 556 -17.14 -10.41 -11.78
N ILE A 557 -16.78 -9.15 -12.03
CA ILE A 557 -17.33 -8.00 -11.29
C ILE A 557 -18.79 -7.75 -11.68
N ARG A 558 -19.12 -7.85 -12.97
CA ARG A 558 -20.50 -7.64 -13.44
C ARG A 558 -21.48 -8.64 -12.86
N ASP A 559 -21.09 -9.89 -12.66
CA ASP A 559 -21.93 -10.92 -12.06
C ASP A 559 -22.07 -10.73 -10.55
N LYS A 560 -21.06 -10.22 -9.84
CA LYS A 560 -21.21 -9.86 -8.42
C LYS A 560 -22.26 -8.75 -8.25
N LEU A 561 -22.24 -7.72 -9.11
CA LEU A 561 -23.27 -6.66 -9.14
C LEU A 561 -24.64 -7.19 -9.64
N LYS A 562 -24.62 -8.07 -10.64
CA LYS A 562 -25.60 -9.11 -11.04
C LYS A 562 -26.45 -9.68 -9.92
N LYS A 563 -25.81 -10.63 -9.25
CA LYS A 563 -26.40 -11.69 -8.45
C LYS A 563 -26.39 -11.33 -6.96
N GLY A 564 -25.63 -10.31 -6.58
CA GLY A 564 -25.45 -9.85 -5.22
C GLY A 564 -26.74 -9.39 -4.55
N ARG A 565 -27.04 -9.96 -3.38
CA ARG A 565 -28.21 -9.60 -2.58
C ARG A 565 -28.06 -8.25 -1.89
N GLY A 566 -26.83 -7.78 -1.65
CA GLY A 566 -26.54 -6.52 -0.97
C GLY A 566 -27.18 -5.32 -1.68
N LEU A 567 -26.83 -5.11 -2.95
CA LEU A 567 -27.43 -4.05 -3.76
C LEU A 567 -28.92 -4.28 -4.01
N ALA A 568 -29.33 -5.52 -4.28
CA ALA A 568 -30.74 -5.84 -4.50
C ALA A 568 -31.61 -5.48 -3.29
N ASN A 569 -31.11 -5.64 -2.06
CA ASN A 569 -31.83 -5.27 -0.83
C ASN A 569 -32.00 -3.76 -0.70
N ILE A 570 -31.01 -2.96 -1.10
CA ILE A 570 -31.11 -1.48 -1.12
C ILE A 570 -32.19 -1.06 -2.12
N THR A 571 -32.18 -1.67 -3.31
CA THR A 571 -33.11 -1.32 -4.37
C THR A 571 -34.56 -1.75 -4.09
N LYS A 572 -34.75 -2.92 -3.46
CA LYS A 572 -36.08 -3.49 -3.15
C LYS A 572 -36.77 -2.82 -1.97
N ARG A 573 -36.04 -2.12 -1.10
CA ARG A 573 -36.65 -1.35 -0.02
C ARG A 573 -37.53 -0.25 -0.61
N SER A 574 -38.74 -0.10 -0.05
CA SER A 574 -39.70 0.95 -0.40
C SER A 574 -39.26 2.30 0.20
N ILE A 575 -38.09 2.77 -0.25
CA ILE A 575 -37.51 4.06 0.11
C ILE A 575 -37.48 4.97 -1.12
N ASN A 576 -37.50 6.28 -0.92
CA ASN A 576 -37.48 7.23 -2.03
C ASN A 576 -36.12 7.19 -2.78
N THR A 577 -36.09 7.71 -4.01
CA THR A 577 -34.91 7.66 -4.88
C THR A 577 -33.69 8.31 -4.24
N THR A 578 -33.88 9.42 -3.54
CA THR A 578 -32.84 10.16 -2.82
C THR A 578 -32.21 9.30 -1.72
N GLN A 579 -33.01 8.66 -0.87
CA GLN A 579 -32.53 7.76 0.18
C GLN A 579 -31.82 6.54 -0.40
N LYS A 580 -32.22 6.05 -1.58
CA LYS A 580 -31.48 4.98 -2.29
C LYS A 580 -30.10 5.47 -2.70
N ALA A 581 -30.00 6.65 -3.30
CA ALA A 581 -28.72 7.25 -3.68
C ALA A 581 -27.82 7.45 -2.46
N GLU A 582 -28.31 8.07 -1.39
CA GLU A 582 -27.57 8.24 -0.13
C GLU A 582 -27.06 6.91 0.41
N GLN A 583 -27.92 5.89 0.46
CA GLN A 583 -27.56 4.57 0.97
C GLN A 583 -26.45 3.92 0.14
N ILE A 584 -26.43 4.12 -1.18
CA ILE A 584 -25.39 3.58 -2.08
C ILE A 584 -24.07 4.30 -1.86
N TYR A 585 -24.07 5.63 -1.83
CA TYR A 585 -22.87 6.42 -1.55
C TYR A 585 -22.27 6.08 -0.18
N LEU A 586 -23.11 5.97 0.87
CA LEU A 586 -22.66 5.55 2.20
C LEU A 586 -22.13 4.11 2.23
N THR A 587 -22.61 3.23 1.34
CA THR A 587 -22.16 1.83 1.29
C THR A 587 -20.85 1.67 0.51
N ILE A 588 -20.65 2.47 -0.55
CA ILE A 588 -19.51 2.32 -1.47
C ILE A 588 -18.38 3.29 -1.13
N LEU A 589 -18.71 4.56 -0.89
CA LEU A 589 -17.77 5.65 -0.66
C LEU A 589 -17.72 6.14 0.79
N SER A 590 -18.62 5.65 1.65
CA SER A 590 -18.68 6.02 3.08
C SER A 590 -19.06 7.49 3.35
N ARG A 591 -19.64 8.18 2.37
CA ARG A 591 -20.08 9.58 2.46
C ARG A 591 -21.46 9.81 1.85
N TYR A 592 -21.99 11.00 2.03
CA TYR A 592 -23.15 11.47 1.27
C TYR A 592 -22.73 11.96 -0.13
N PRO A 593 -23.60 11.86 -1.15
CA PRO A 593 -23.35 12.49 -2.43
C PRO A 593 -23.37 14.02 -2.29
N THR A 594 -22.56 14.71 -3.08
CA THR A 594 -22.67 16.17 -3.25
C THR A 594 -23.99 16.55 -3.93
N GLU A 595 -24.34 17.84 -3.96
CA GLU A 595 -25.57 18.30 -4.62
C GLU A 595 -25.60 17.90 -6.11
N ASP A 596 -24.48 18.07 -6.82
CA ASP A 596 -24.35 17.68 -8.24
C ASP A 596 -24.42 16.17 -8.44
N GLU A 597 -23.73 15.40 -7.59
CA GLU A 597 -23.79 13.94 -7.61
C GLU A 597 -25.19 13.42 -7.31
N MET A 598 -25.92 14.08 -6.41
CA MET A 598 -27.29 13.73 -6.04
C MET A 598 -28.25 13.92 -7.22
N LEU A 599 -28.10 14.99 -7.99
CA LEU A 599 -28.88 15.22 -9.21
C LEU A 599 -28.67 14.06 -10.20
N ILE A 600 -27.42 13.65 -10.41
CA ILE A 600 -27.09 12.55 -11.31
C ILE A 600 -27.62 11.22 -10.74
N ALA A 601 -27.37 10.93 -9.46
CA ALA A 601 -27.77 9.68 -8.81
C ALA A 601 -29.29 9.48 -8.86
N ASN A 602 -30.08 10.55 -8.67
CA ASN A 602 -31.54 10.50 -8.77
C ASN A 602 -32.05 10.11 -10.16
N THR A 603 -31.30 10.37 -11.25
CA THR A 603 -31.67 9.91 -12.59
C THR A 603 -31.47 8.41 -12.78
N TRP A 604 -30.54 7.80 -12.05
CA TRP A 604 -30.15 6.40 -12.19
C TRP A 604 -30.86 5.48 -11.18
N CYS A 605 -31.15 5.96 -9.97
CA CYS A 605 -31.80 5.19 -8.91
C CYS A 605 -33.32 4.95 -9.10
N GLN A 606 -33.87 5.25 -10.29
CA GLN A 606 -35.30 5.07 -10.61
C GLN A 606 -35.70 3.60 -10.72
N ASP A 607 -34.80 2.74 -11.21
CA ASP A 607 -35.03 1.33 -11.40
C ASP A 607 -33.83 0.50 -10.89
N VAL A 608 -33.99 -0.83 -10.88
CA VAL A 608 -32.98 -1.76 -10.36
C VAL A 608 -31.71 -1.75 -11.20
N GLU A 609 -31.84 -1.63 -12.52
CA GLU A 609 -30.68 -1.69 -13.40
C GLU A 609 -29.87 -0.40 -13.32
N GLY A 610 -30.52 0.76 -13.32
CA GLY A 610 -29.86 2.05 -13.17
C GLY A 610 -29.18 2.20 -11.80
N THR A 611 -29.77 1.67 -10.73
CA THR A 611 -29.14 1.60 -9.41
C THR A 611 -27.85 0.78 -9.46
N ARG A 612 -27.84 -0.32 -10.22
CA ARG A 612 -26.68 -1.21 -10.36
C ARG A 612 -25.60 -0.60 -11.27
N GLU A 613 -25.99 0.17 -12.28
CA GLU A 613 -25.07 0.96 -13.11
C GLU A 613 -24.43 2.11 -12.31
N LEU A 614 -25.17 2.76 -11.41
CA LEU A 614 -24.59 3.73 -10.48
C LEU A 614 -23.55 3.06 -9.57
N ALA A 615 -23.89 1.91 -8.97
CA ALA A 615 -22.93 1.17 -8.14
C ALA A 615 -21.69 0.75 -8.94
N TRP A 616 -21.87 0.29 -10.19
CA TRP A 616 -20.76 -0.02 -11.10
C TRP A 616 -19.87 1.20 -11.37
N ALA A 617 -20.46 2.38 -11.60
CA ALA A 617 -19.69 3.59 -11.82
C ALA A 617 -18.87 3.96 -10.57
N LEU A 618 -19.48 3.92 -9.38
CA LEU A 618 -18.83 4.29 -8.13
C LEU A 618 -17.65 3.37 -7.79
N ILE A 619 -17.78 2.04 -7.96
CA ILE A 619 -16.65 1.12 -7.69
C ILE A 619 -15.48 1.26 -8.68
N ASN A 620 -15.65 2.00 -9.77
CA ASN A 620 -14.62 2.26 -10.77
C ASN A 620 -14.06 3.70 -10.66
N THR A 621 -14.46 4.46 -9.64
CA THR A 621 -13.88 5.79 -9.36
C THR A 621 -12.54 5.68 -8.65
N ASP A 622 -11.67 6.66 -8.84
CA ASP A 622 -10.42 6.75 -8.09
C ASP A 622 -10.68 6.85 -6.59
N GLU A 623 -11.74 7.55 -6.17
CA GLU A 623 -12.15 7.63 -4.75
C GLU A 623 -12.43 6.26 -4.13
N PHE A 624 -12.97 5.31 -4.91
CA PHE A 624 -13.19 3.95 -4.43
C PHE A 624 -11.92 3.10 -4.45
N LEU A 625 -11.10 3.23 -5.48
CA LEU A 625 -9.91 2.39 -5.69
C LEU A 625 -8.71 2.80 -4.84
N PHE A 626 -8.68 4.08 -4.47
CA PHE A 626 -7.62 4.68 -3.69
C PHE A 626 -8.10 5.04 -2.30
N GLN A 627 -7.22 4.74 -1.36
CA GLN A 627 -7.23 5.33 -0.05
C GLN A 627 -6.60 6.71 -0.16
N HIS A 628 -7.37 7.72 0.21
CA HIS A 628 -7.03 9.12 0.10
C HIS A 628 -6.99 9.77 1.47
#